data_AF-A0A2N3LJ66-F1
#
_entry.id   AF-A0A2N3LJ66-F1
#
_cell.length_a   1.000
_cell.length_b   1.000
_cell.length_c   1.000
_cell.angle_alpha   90.00
_cell.angle_beta   90.00
_cell.angle_gamma   90.00
#
_symmetry.space_group_name_H-M   'P 1'
#
loop_
_entity.id
_entity.type
_entity.pdbx_description
1 polymer ?
#
loop_
_entity_poly.entity_id
_entity_poly.type
_entity_poly.pdbx_seq_one_letter_code
_entity_poly.pdbx_strand_id
1 'polypeptide(L)'
;MEVFHKFADFLWDGLILKYVSERDIVIPYLLFLIMGVVFELFLLVLAIISAYLLFSFEYMPDISYFASIGILILLFLLNLLMLRAVKNKVKPR
;
A
#
# COMPACT_ATOMS: atom_id res chain seq x y z
N MET A 1 -5.62 12.97 -23.54
CA MET A 1 -5.89 11.93 -22.52
C MET A 1 -4.99 10.71 -22.66
N GLU A 2 -4.57 10.31 -23.87
CA GLU A 2 -3.70 9.13 -24.09
C GLU A 2 -2.34 9.20 -23.38
N VAL A 3 -1.76 10.39 -23.26
CA VAL A 3 -0.44 10.58 -22.63
C VAL A 3 -0.48 10.23 -21.14
N PHE A 4 -1.53 10.65 -20.41
CA PHE A 4 -1.68 10.33 -18.98
C PHE A 4 -1.84 8.83 -18.73
N HIS A 5 -2.59 8.13 -19.59
CA HIS A 5 -2.71 6.67 -19.50
C HIS A 5 -1.36 6.00 -19.72
N LYS A 6 -0.59 6.46 -20.70
CA LYS A 6 0.73 5.89 -21.00
C LYS A 6 1.76 6.11 -19.87
N PHE A 7 1.70 7.26 -19.19
CA PHE A 7 2.53 7.51 -18.00
C PHE A 7 2.09 6.69 -16.79
N ALA A 8 0.79 6.56 -16.56
CA ALA A 8 0.26 5.72 -15.49
C ALA A 8 0.65 4.25 -15.70
N ASP A 9 0.54 3.74 -16.93
CA ASP A 9 0.97 2.40 -17.29
C ASP A 9 2.48 2.21 -17.10
N PHE A 10 3.30 3.20 -17.45
CA PHE A 10 4.75 3.14 -17.26
C PHE A 10 5.14 3.10 -15.77
N LEU A 11 4.50 3.95 -14.95
CA LEU A 11 4.70 3.95 -13.50
C LEU A 11 4.26 2.62 -12.88
N TRP A 12 3.11 2.09 -13.31
CA TRP A 12 2.58 0.81 -12.85
C TRP A 12 3.48 -0.36 -13.23
N ASP A 13 4.00 -0.36 -14.46
CA ASP A 13 4.94 -1.37 -14.96
C ASP A 13 6.28 -1.32 -14.21
N GLY A 14 6.73 -0.13 -13.81
CA GLY A 14 7.89 0.07 -12.92
C GLY A 14 7.63 -0.46 -11.50
N LEU A 15 6.47 -0.11 -10.92
CA LEU A 15 6.05 -0.52 -9.58
C LEU A 15 5.90 -2.05 -9.44
N ILE A 16 5.49 -2.74 -10.50
CA ILE A 16 5.34 -4.20 -10.52
C ILE A 16 6.66 -4.92 -10.88
N LEU A 17 7.74 -4.17 -11.16
CA LEU A 17 8.97 -4.68 -11.73
C LEU A 17 8.68 -5.60 -12.93
N LYS A 18 7.84 -5.13 -13.86
CA LYS A 18 7.40 -5.95 -15.01
C LYS A 18 8.57 -6.44 -15.85
N TYR A 19 9.59 -5.59 -16.04
CA TYR A 19 10.74 -5.86 -16.90
C TYR A 19 11.98 -6.40 -16.16
N VAL A 20 11.96 -6.43 -14.83
CA VAL A 20 13.08 -6.93 -14.01
C VAL A 20 12.74 -8.32 -13.49
N SER A 21 13.54 -9.31 -13.84
CA SER A 21 13.37 -10.73 -13.45
C SER A 21 14.52 -11.25 -12.59
N GLU A 22 15.51 -10.41 -12.28
CA GLU A 22 16.65 -10.77 -11.44
C GLU A 22 16.16 -11.10 -10.03
N ARG A 23 16.28 -12.37 -9.61
CA ARG A 23 15.76 -12.83 -8.31
C ARG A 23 16.38 -12.05 -7.14
N ASP A 24 17.64 -11.66 -7.27
CA ASP A 24 18.38 -10.90 -6.25
C ASP A 24 17.82 -9.50 -6.00
N ILE A 25 17.06 -8.94 -6.95
CA ILE A 25 16.39 -7.63 -6.82
C ILE A 25 14.92 -7.80 -6.42
N VAL A 26 14.26 -8.84 -6.95
CA VAL A 26 12.83 -9.07 -6.69
C VAL A 26 12.57 -9.50 -5.24
N ILE A 27 13.45 -10.30 -4.63
CA ILE A 27 13.32 -10.74 -3.23
C ILE A 27 13.38 -9.58 -2.23
N PRO A 28 14.40 -8.69 -2.23
CA PRO A 28 14.43 -7.55 -1.31
C PRO A 28 13.27 -6.59 -1.55
N TYR A 29 12.82 -6.42 -2.80
CA TYR A 29 11.62 -5.63 -3.10
C TYR A 29 10.35 -6.25 -2.52
N LEU A 30 10.18 -7.57 -2.62
CA LEU A 30 9.06 -8.27 -2.01
C LEU A 30 9.07 -8.12 -0.48
N LEU A 31 10.25 -8.24 0.15
CA LEU A 31 10.41 -8.00 1.59
C LEU A 31 10.03 -6.56 1.96
N PHE A 32 10.43 -5.58 1.16
CA PHE A 32 10.02 -4.18 1.35
C PHE A 32 8.50 -4.00 1.28
N LEU A 33 7.84 -4.60 0.28
CA LEU A 33 6.37 -4.56 0.17
C LEU A 33 5.68 -5.23 1.37
N ILE A 34 6.20 -6.38 1.83
CA ILE A 34 5.67 -7.06 3.03
C ILE A 34 5.83 -6.17 4.26
N MET A 35 7.00 -5.55 4.46
CA MET A 35 7.23 -4.62 5.56
C MET A 35 6.28 -3.40 5.48
N GLY A 36 6.03 -2.89 4.28
CA GLY A 36 5.04 -1.84 4.05
C GLY A 36 3.64 -2.25 4.50
N VAL A 37 3.19 -3.45 4.12
CA VAL A 37 1.89 -3.99 4.53
C VAL A 37 1.80 -4.17 6.05
N VAL A 38 2.87 -4.66 6.69
CA VAL A 38 2.94 -4.80 8.16
C VAL A 38 2.85 -3.44 8.85
N PHE A 39 3.54 -2.43 8.31
CA PHE A 39 3.50 -1.06 8.83
C PHE A 39 2.11 -0.41 8.67
N GLU A 40 1.47 -0.59 7.52
CA GLU A 40 0.11 -0.10 7.28
C GLU A 40 -0.91 -0.79 8.20
N LEU A 41 -0.76 -2.09 8.45
CA LEU A 41 -1.57 -2.81 9.45
C LEU A 41 -1.38 -2.23 10.85
N PHE A 42 -0.15 -1.92 11.24
CA PHE A 42 0.12 -1.27 12.52
C PHE A 42 -0.59 0.09 12.60
N LEU A 43 -0.53 0.90 11.55
CA LEU A 43 -1.25 2.19 11.49
C LEU A 43 -2.77 2.02 11.53
N LEU A 44 -3.33 0.99 10.90
CA LEU A 44 -4.76 0.69 10.97
C LEU A 44 -5.20 0.36 12.39
N VAL A 45 -4.42 -0.46 13.11
CA VAL A 45 -4.68 -0.75 14.52
C VAL A 45 -4.59 0.52 15.35
N LEU A 46 -3.57 1.35 15.10
CA LEU A 46 -3.42 2.63 15.79
C LEU A 46 -4.61 3.57 15.54
N ALA A 47 -5.12 3.61 14.31
CA ALA A 47 -6.29 4.39 13.91
C ALA A 47 -7.57 3.91 14.60
N ILE A 48 -7.72 2.59 14.79
CA ILE A 48 -8.84 2.02 15.56
C ILE A 48 -8.73 2.40 17.04
N ILE A 49 -7.54 2.29 17.63
CA ILE A 49 -7.29 2.68 19.02
C ILE A 49 -7.56 4.17 19.20
N SER A 50 -7.08 5.03 18.31
CA SER A 50 -7.35 6.47 18.39
C SER A 50 -8.83 6.77 18.24
N ALA A 51 -9.55 6.09 17.32
CA ALA A 51 -10.99 6.26 17.18
C ALA A 51 -11.74 5.86 18.45
N TYR A 52 -11.34 4.78 19.12
CA TYR A 52 -11.92 4.35 20.40
C TYR A 52 -11.67 5.37 21.51
N LEU A 53 -10.46 5.94 21.59
CA LEU A 53 -10.12 6.97 22.56
C LEU A 53 -10.92 8.26 22.31
N LEU A 54 -10.95 8.73 21.05
CA LEU A 54 -11.73 9.91 20.64
C LEU A 54 -13.21 9.77 21.04
N PHE A 55 -13.80 8.59 20.80
CA PHE A 55 -15.16 8.29 21.21
C PHE A 55 -15.33 8.30 22.74
N SER A 56 -14.39 7.73 23.48
CA SER A 56 -14.44 7.65 24.95
C SER A 56 -14.30 9.02 25.63
N PHE A 57 -13.58 9.95 25.00
CA PHE A 57 -13.37 11.32 25.51
C PHE A 57 -14.37 12.34 24.92
N GLU A 58 -15.40 11.89 24.19
CA GLU A 58 -16.41 12.74 23.52
C GLU A 58 -15.80 13.82 22.61
N TYR A 59 -14.58 13.58 22.10
CA TYR A 59 -13.88 14.52 21.25
C TYR A 59 -14.30 14.32 19.80
N MET A 60 -14.73 15.41 19.14
CA MET A 60 -15.21 15.37 17.76
C MET A 60 -14.01 15.46 16.79
N PRO A 61 -13.69 14.39 16.03
CA PRO A 61 -12.54 14.38 15.13
C PRO A 61 -12.76 15.31 13.93
N ASP A 62 -11.68 15.95 13.49
CA ASP A 62 -11.68 16.84 12.33
C ASP A 62 -11.80 16.06 11.00
N ILE A 63 -12.21 16.73 9.93
CA ILE A 63 -12.31 16.19 8.57
C ILE A 63 -10.96 15.61 8.13
N SER A 64 -9.85 16.22 8.54
CA SER A 64 -8.50 15.73 8.28
C SER A 64 -8.24 14.33 8.86
N TYR A 65 -8.86 13.98 9.99
CA TYR A 65 -8.73 12.64 10.58
C TYR A 65 -9.41 11.58 9.69
N PHE A 66 -10.62 11.85 9.22
CA PHE A 66 -11.34 10.97 8.30
C PHE A 66 -10.62 10.84 6.95
N ALA A 67 -10.10 11.94 6.41
CA ALA A 67 -9.32 11.92 5.17
C ALA A 67 -8.07 11.06 5.32
N SER A 68 -7.39 11.13 6.47
CA SER A 68 -6.19 10.34 6.76
C SER A 68 -6.48 8.84 6.82
N ILE A 69 -7.60 8.44 7.44
CA ILE A 69 -8.06 7.04 7.44
C ILE A 69 -8.38 6.58 6.02
N GLY A 70 -9.06 7.40 5.23
CA GLY A 70 -9.37 7.10 3.83
C GLY A 70 -8.11 6.87 2.99
N ILE A 71 -7.10 7.74 3.14
CA ILE A 71 -5.80 7.60 2.45
C ILE A 71 -5.08 6.33 2.91
N LEU A 72 -5.09 6.03 4.22
CA LEU A 72 -4.48 4.83 4.77
C LEU A 72 -5.06 3.56 4.16
N ILE A 73 -6.39 3.47 4.05
CA ILE A 73 -7.08 2.33 3.43
C ILE A 73 -6.73 2.23 1.94
N LEU A 74 -6.70 3.35 1.23
CA LEU A 74 -6.35 3.38 -0.20
C LEU A 74 -4.91 2.88 -0.45
N LEU A 75 -3.96 3.37 0.35
CA LEU A 75 -2.56 2.95 0.29
C LEU A 75 -2.42 1.45 0.59
N PHE A 76 -3.11 0.96 1.62
CA PHE A 76 -3.12 -0.45 1.97
C PHE A 76 -3.61 -1.35 0.84
N LEU A 77 -4.69 -0.96 0.15
CA LEU A 77 -5.20 -1.69 -1.00
C LEU A 77 -4.22 -1.69 -2.18
N LEU A 78 -3.60 -0.55 -2.48
CA LEU A 78 -2.56 -0.45 -3.51
C LEU A 78 -1.37 -1.35 -3.21
N ASN A 79 -0.90 -1.34 -1.97
CA ASN A 79 0.23 -2.13 -1.52
C ASN A 79 -0.06 -3.64 -1.62
N LEU A 80 -1.28 -4.07 -1.25
CA LEU A 80 -1.75 -5.44 -1.45
C LEU A 80 -1.80 -5.86 -2.93
N LEU A 81 -2.27 -4.98 -3.83
CA LEU A 81 -2.29 -5.23 -5.27
C LEU A 81 -0.87 -5.41 -5.82
N MET A 82 0.07 -4.56 -5.40
CA MET A 82 1.48 -4.64 -5.78
C MET A 82 2.11 -5.93 -5.25
N LEU A 83 1.90 -6.27 -3.98
CA LEU A 83 2.41 -7.49 -3.38
C LEU A 83 1.92 -8.72 -4.15
N ARG A 84 0.64 -8.75 -4.53
CA ARG A 84 0.06 -9.84 -5.32
C ARG A 84 0.68 -9.93 -6.71
N ALA A 85 0.86 -8.80 -7.38
CA ALA A 85 1.45 -8.74 -8.71
C ALA A 85 2.91 -9.23 -8.72
N VAL A 86 3.71 -8.83 -7.73
CA VAL A 86 5.12 -9.24 -7.61
C VAL A 86 5.25 -10.69 -7.12
N LYS A 87 4.43 -11.14 -6.16
CA LYS A 87 4.46 -12.53 -5.68
C LYS A 87 4.24 -13.54 -6.80
N ASN A 88 3.35 -13.24 -7.76
CA ASN A 88 3.10 -14.10 -8.91
C ASN A 88 4.32 -14.26 -9.83
N LYS A 89 5.27 -13.32 -9.82
CA LYS A 89 6.53 -13.42 -10.58
C LYS A 89 7.59 -14.28 -9.91
N VAL A 90 7.55 -14.42 -8.58
CA VAL A 90 8.52 -15.21 -7.81
C VAL A 90 8.21 -16.71 -7.85
N LYS A 91 6.99 -17.10 -8.23
CA LYS A 91 6.62 -18.51 -8.35
C LYS A 91 7.40 -19.15 -9.52
N PRO A 92 8.21 -20.19 -9.28
CA PRO A 92 8.89 -20.89 -10.37
C PRO A 92 7.83 -21.49 -11.30
N ARG A 93 7.99 -21.27 -12.61
CA ARG A 93 7.38 -22.15 -13.61
C ARG A 93 7.91 -23.56 -13.43
#